data_AF-A0A940L566-F1
#
_entry.id   AF-A0A940L566-F1
#
_cell.length_a   1.000
_cell.length_b   1.000
_cell.length_c   1.000
_cell.angle_alpha   90.00
_cell.angle_beta   90.00
_cell.angle_gamma   90.00
#
_symmetry.space_group_name_H-M   'P 1'
#
loop_
_entity.id
_entity.type
_entity.pdbx_description
1 polymer ?
#
loop_
_entity_poly.entity_id
_entity_poly.type
_entity_poly.pdbx_seq_one_letter_code
_entity_poly.pdbx_strand_id
1 'polypeptide(L)'
;MAPEMAVGYVIGVIPSLAATAVHFWFHKKKLKSSAFQQLQTNLASIHKFWSESQSRILALEDGSSEQDQEAFKKSLAIMGTLFAFLSWMGFIFNIIVLWSVHSLAVTRLEQKVFASDLCKRTLSASEVQALVAEIEA
;
A
#
# COMPACT_ATOMS: atom_id res chain seq x y z
N MET A 1 2.76 37.07 -15.47
CA MET A 1 3.23 35.69 -15.73
C MET A 1 2.71 35.28 -17.10
N ALA A 2 3.57 34.76 -17.97
CA ALA A 2 3.19 34.41 -19.34
C ALA A 2 2.17 33.25 -19.31
N PRO A 3 1.00 33.37 -19.96
CA PRO A 3 -0.06 32.36 -19.92
C PRO A 3 0.41 30.97 -20.39
N GLU A 4 1.44 30.91 -21.24
CA GLU A 4 2.08 29.69 -21.73
C GLU A 4 2.74 28.89 -20.59
N MET A 5 3.36 29.59 -19.62
CA MET A 5 3.98 28.97 -18.45
C MET A 5 2.93 28.39 -17.51
N ALA A 6 1.77 29.05 -17.38
CA ALA A 6 0.65 28.56 -16.57
C ALA A 6 0.03 27.30 -17.18
N VAL A 7 -0.14 27.27 -18.51
CA VAL A 7 -0.63 26.09 -19.25
C VAL A 7 0.34 24.91 -19.09
N GLY A 8 1.64 25.13 -19.27
CA GLY A 8 2.65 24.09 -19.08
C GLY A 8 2.65 23.49 -17.67
N TYR A 9 2.45 24.33 -16.65
CA TYR A 9 2.35 23.89 -15.25
C TYR A 9 1.12 23.01 -15.00
N VAL A 10 -0.07 23.47 -15.43
CA VAL A 10 -1.36 22.77 -15.26
C VAL A 10 -1.33 21.41 -15.94
N ILE A 11 -0.73 21.32 -17.12
CA ILE A 11 -0.57 20.06 -17.87
C ILE A 11 0.30 19.06 -17.10
N GLY A 12 1.22 19.47 -16.22
CA GLY A 12 1.96 18.55 -15.35
C GLY A 12 1.26 18.21 -14.02
N VAL A 13 0.43 19.12 -13.51
CA VAL A 13 -0.36 18.90 -12.28
C VAL A 13 -1.43 17.84 -12.50
N ILE A 14 -2.20 17.92 -13.60
CA ILE A 14 -3.32 17.01 -13.87
C ILE A 14 -2.86 15.53 -13.91
N PRO A 15 -1.80 15.14 -14.65
CA PRO A 15 -1.29 13.78 -14.66
C PRO A 15 -0.75 13.34 -13.30
N SER A 16 -0.14 14.23 -12.51
CA SER A 16 0.32 13.92 -11.15
C SER A 16 -0.83 13.58 -10.21
N LEU A 17 -1.92 14.35 -10.29
CA LEU A 17 -3.15 14.06 -9.54
C LEU A 17 -3.80 12.76 -10.02
N ALA A 18 -3.81 12.50 -11.33
CA ALA A 18 -4.32 11.25 -11.90
C ALA A 18 -3.51 10.03 -11.41
N ALA A 19 -2.18 10.10 -11.43
CA ALA A 19 -1.32 9.04 -10.92
C ALA A 19 -1.56 8.77 -9.42
N THR A 20 -1.74 9.84 -8.63
CA THR A 20 -2.10 9.72 -7.21
C THR A 20 -3.46 9.04 -7.03
N ALA A 21 -4.46 9.39 -7.84
CA ALA A 21 -5.77 8.74 -7.81
C ALA A 21 -5.67 7.25 -8.17
N VAL A 22 -4.80 6.90 -9.12
CA VAL A 22 -4.51 5.50 -9.48
C VAL A 22 -3.88 4.74 -8.31
N HIS A 23 -2.94 5.34 -7.56
CA HIS A 23 -2.41 4.75 -6.32
C HIS A 23 -3.52 4.42 -5.31
N PHE A 24 -4.43 5.38 -5.05
CA PHE A 24 -5.57 5.16 -4.16
C PHE A 24 -6.49 4.05 -4.65
N TRP A 25 -6.73 3.97 -5.96
CA TRP A 25 -7.56 2.93 -6.55
C TRP A 25 -6.93 1.55 -6.38
N PHE A 26 -5.64 1.39 -6.65
CA PHE A 26 -4.93 0.12 -6.44
C PHE A 26 -4.94 -0.31 -4.98
N HIS A 27 -4.69 0.61 -4.05
CA HIS A 27 -4.76 0.30 -2.62
C HIS A 27 -6.17 -0.15 -2.20
N LYS A 28 -7.22 0.56 -2.61
CA LYS A 28 -8.61 0.14 -2.36
C LYS A 28 -8.92 -1.22 -2.97
N LYS A 29 -8.41 -1.50 -4.17
CA LYS A 29 -8.58 -2.79 -4.84
C LYS A 29 -7.91 -3.92 -4.04
N LYS A 30 -6.70 -3.69 -3.52
CA LYS A 30 -5.96 -4.64 -2.68
C LYS A 30 -6.70 -4.96 -1.38
N LEU A 31 -7.18 -3.92 -0.67
CA LEU A 31 -7.95 -4.10 0.58
C LEU A 31 -9.24 -4.90 0.39
N LYS A 32 -9.85 -4.84 -0.80
CA LYS A 32 -11.05 -5.60 -1.15
C LYS A 32 -10.76 -6.99 -1.71
N SER A 33 -9.49 -7.35 -1.92
CA SER A 33 -9.14 -8.67 -2.44
C SER A 33 -9.41 -9.74 -1.40
N SER A 34 -9.92 -10.90 -1.84
CA SER A 34 -10.18 -12.04 -0.97
C SER A 34 -8.91 -12.52 -0.27
N ALA A 35 -7.77 -12.51 -0.98
CA ALA A 35 -6.47 -12.87 -0.42
C ALA A 35 -6.09 -11.98 0.77
N PHE A 36 -6.25 -10.65 0.64
CA PHE A 36 -5.95 -9.70 1.72
C PHE A 36 -6.90 -9.87 2.91
N GLN A 37 -8.20 -10.04 2.64
CA GLN A 37 -9.19 -10.27 3.69
C GLN A 37 -8.89 -11.57 4.45
N GLN A 38 -8.57 -12.64 3.73
CA GLN A 38 -8.21 -13.93 4.30
C GLN A 38 -6.95 -13.83 5.16
N LEU A 39 -5.93 -13.10 4.69
CA LEU A 39 -4.72 -12.82 5.45
C LEU A 39 -5.04 -12.13 6.77
N GLN A 40 -5.84 -11.07 6.73
CA GLN A 40 -6.21 -10.33 7.94
C GLN A 40 -7.05 -11.18 8.90
N THR A 41 -7.98 -12.00 8.39
CA THR A 41 -8.74 -12.94 9.23
C THR A 41 -7.85 -13.97 9.91
N ASN A 42 -6.91 -14.57 9.17
CA ASN A 42 -5.99 -15.54 9.72
C ASN A 42 -5.05 -14.90 10.76
N LEU A 43 -4.48 -13.73 10.48
CA LEU A 43 -3.62 -13.02 11.43
C LEU A 43 -4.37 -12.54 12.68
N ALA A 44 -5.63 -12.12 12.54
CA ALA A 44 -6.45 -11.71 13.67
C ALA A 44 -6.66 -12.86 14.68
N SER A 45 -6.68 -14.11 14.22
CA SER A 45 -6.79 -15.30 15.11
C SER A 45 -5.63 -15.43 16.11
N ILE A 46 -4.51 -14.76 15.86
CA ILE A 46 -3.31 -14.76 16.71
C ILE A 46 -3.00 -13.36 17.25
N HIS A 47 -3.97 -12.44 17.28
CA HIS A 47 -3.80 -11.04 17.67
C HIS A 47 -2.69 -10.30 16.89
N LYS A 48 -2.56 -10.58 15.59
CA LYS A 48 -1.67 -9.86 14.68
C LYS A 48 -2.44 -9.28 13.49
N PHE A 49 -1.84 -8.37 12.75
CA PHE A 49 -2.37 -7.88 11.47
C PHE A 49 -1.24 -7.53 10.51
N TRP A 50 -1.58 -7.45 9.22
CA TRP A 50 -0.66 -6.95 8.21
C TRP A 50 -0.76 -5.44 8.09
N SER A 51 0.33 -4.73 8.39
CA SER A 51 0.48 -3.29 8.18
C SER A 51 0.91 -3.01 6.74
N GLU A 52 0.08 -2.27 6.01
CA GLU A 52 0.38 -1.84 4.64
C GLU A 52 1.40 -0.69 4.65
N SER A 53 1.36 0.18 5.66
CA SER A 53 2.30 1.30 5.76
C SER A 53 3.74 0.84 6.02
N GLN A 54 3.92 -0.24 6.79
CA GLN A 54 5.24 -0.79 7.13
C GLN A 54 5.59 -2.07 6.35
N SER A 55 4.65 -2.64 5.60
CA SER A 55 4.81 -3.92 4.88
C SER A 55 5.29 -5.06 5.79
N ARG A 56 4.71 -5.14 6.99
CA ARG A 56 5.11 -6.08 8.05
C ARG A 56 3.91 -6.56 8.85
N ILE A 57 4.10 -7.69 9.55
CA ILE A 57 3.12 -8.19 10.51
C ILE A 57 3.36 -7.48 11.85
N LEU A 58 2.32 -6.89 12.43
CA LEU A 58 2.35 -6.19 13.70
C LEU A 58 1.35 -6.80 14.69
N ALA A 59 1.53 -6.51 15.98
CA ALA A 59 0.55 -6.87 17.01
C ALA A 59 -0.73 -6.06 16.81
N LEU A 60 -1.88 -6.71 16.89
CA LEU A 60 -3.18 -6.09 16.75
C LEU A 60 -3.58 -5.42 18.07
N GLU A 61 -3.39 -4.10 18.14
CA GLU A 61 -3.96 -3.24 19.19
C GLU A 61 -5.30 -2.65 18.72
N ASP A 62 -6.15 -2.24 19.66
CA ASP A 62 -7.45 -1.65 19.33
C ASP A 62 -7.29 -0.42 18.42
N GLY A 63 -7.92 -0.46 17.25
CA GLY A 63 -7.85 0.61 16.24
C GLY A 63 -6.55 0.69 15.42
N SER A 64 -5.55 -0.15 15.70
CA SER A 64 -4.24 -0.14 15.01
C SER A 64 -4.36 -0.33 13.49
N SER A 65 -5.24 -1.24 13.04
CA SER A 65 -5.46 -1.47 11.60
C SER A 65 -6.12 -0.28 10.89
N GLU A 66 -7.01 0.46 11.56
CA GLU A 66 -7.64 1.65 10.97
C GLU A 66 -6.65 2.80 10.90
N GLN A 67 -5.86 3.01 11.96
CA GLN A 67 -4.79 4.00 12.00
C GLN A 67 -3.73 3.75 10.93
N ASP A 68 -3.34 2.49 10.68
CA ASP A 68 -2.39 2.14 9.62
C ASP A 68 -2.92 2.52 8.23
N GLN A 69 -4.20 2.23 7.96
CA GLN A 69 -4.85 2.60 6.70
C GLN A 69 -4.92 4.11 6.53
N GLU A 70 -5.25 4.86 7.58
CA GLU A 70 -5.25 6.33 7.54
C GLU A 70 -3.84 6.90 7.33
N ALA A 71 -2.84 6.35 8.01
CA ALA A 71 -1.44 6.75 7.84
C ALA A 71 -0.96 6.52 6.41
N PHE A 72 -1.31 5.38 5.81
CA PHE A 72 -0.99 5.08 4.41
C PHE A 72 -1.68 6.05 3.44
N LYS A 73 -2.99 6.30 3.61
CA LYS A 73 -3.74 7.28 2.80
C LYS A 73 -3.16 8.69 2.93
N LYS A 74 -2.83 9.12 4.15
CA LYS A 74 -2.22 10.42 4.41
C LYS A 74 -0.85 10.54 3.74
N SER A 75 -0.02 9.50 3.82
CA SER A 75 1.28 9.46 3.16
C SER A 75 1.15 9.57 1.64
N LEU A 76 0.21 8.83 1.03
CA LEU A 76 -0.10 8.96 -0.40
C LEU A 76 -0.61 10.36 -0.79
N ALA A 77 -1.48 10.96 0.03
CA ALA A 77 -2.00 12.30 -0.24
C ALA A 77 -0.90 13.37 -0.16
N ILE A 78 -0.02 13.30 0.84
CA ILE A 78 1.12 14.21 0.98
C ILE A 78 2.07 14.06 -0.20
N MET A 79 2.45 12.83 -0.54
CA MET A 79 3.34 12.55 -1.67
C MET A 79 2.74 13.03 -3.00
N GLY A 80 1.47 12.71 -3.26
CA GLY A 80 0.79 13.15 -4.47
C GLY A 80 0.67 14.66 -4.59
N THR A 81 0.42 15.34 -3.47
CA THR A 81 0.37 16.82 -3.42
C THR A 81 1.75 17.44 -3.68
N LEU A 82 2.81 16.91 -3.04
CA LEU A 82 4.19 17.36 -3.27
C LEU A 82 4.59 17.18 -4.74
N PHE A 83 4.28 16.03 -5.33
CA PHE A 83 4.55 15.77 -6.74
C PHE A 83 3.70 16.62 -7.67
N ALA A 84 2.44 16.93 -7.33
CA ALA A 84 1.65 17.88 -8.12
C ALA A 84 2.32 19.26 -8.18
N PHE A 85 2.89 19.75 -7.08
CA PHE A 85 3.58 21.06 -7.07
C PHE A 85 4.83 21.11 -7.97
N LEU A 86 5.48 19.96 -8.18
CA LEU A 86 6.65 19.79 -9.05
C LEU A 86 6.25 19.63 -10.55
N SER A 87 4.96 19.72 -10.88
CA SER A 87 4.42 19.63 -12.25
C SER A 87 4.94 18.38 -12.98
N TRP A 88 5.48 18.52 -14.20
CA TRP A 88 5.97 17.41 -15.01
C TRP A 88 7.06 16.57 -14.34
N MET A 89 7.97 17.19 -13.61
CA MET A 89 9.01 16.46 -12.88
C MET A 89 8.37 15.59 -11.79
N GLY A 90 7.41 16.15 -11.07
CA GLY A 90 6.64 15.41 -10.09
C GLY A 90 5.80 14.29 -10.69
N PHE A 91 5.22 14.48 -11.88
CA PHE A 91 4.52 13.42 -12.60
C PHE A 91 5.45 12.24 -12.91
N ILE A 92 6.63 12.50 -13.45
CA ILE A 92 7.62 11.46 -13.76
C ILE A 92 8.00 10.69 -12.48
N PHE A 93 8.28 11.41 -11.38
CA PHE A 93 8.54 10.78 -10.09
C PHE A 93 7.35 9.95 -9.59
N ASN A 94 6.13 10.44 -9.74
CA ASN A 94 4.91 9.72 -9.32
C ASN A 94 4.75 8.42 -10.13
N ILE A 95 5.02 8.44 -11.44
CA ILE A 95 5.02 7.23 -12.28
C ILE A 95 6.11 6.25 -11.88
N ILE A 96 7.33 6.74 -11.60
CA ILE A 96 8.43 5.89 -11.11
C ILE A 96 8.05 5.25 -9.78
N VAL A 97 7.46 6.00 -8.86
CA VAL A 97 7.00 5.49 -7.56
C VAL A 97 5.86 4.50 -7.75
N LEU A 98 4.87 4.79 -8.61
CA LEU A 98 3.78 3.87 -8.93
C LEU A 98 4.31 2.54 -9.46
N TRP A 99 5.23 2.61 -10.42
CA TRP A 99 5.84 1.42 -10.98
C TRP A 99 6.72 0.70 -9.94
N SER A 100 7.46 1.43 -9.11
CA SER A 100 8.29 0.85 -8.05
C SER A 100 7.45 0.16 -7.00
N VAL A 101 6.41 0.80 -6.48
CA VAL A 101 5.49 0.23 -5.48
C VAL A 101 4.80 -1.02 -6.01
N HIS A 102 4.39 -1.02 -7.28
CA HIS A 102 3.66 -2.16 -7.85
C HIS A 102 4.58 -3.26 -8.42
N SER A 103 5.78 -2.93 -8.90
CA SER A 103 6.66 -3.87 -9.62
C SER A 103 7.93 -4.27 -8.84
N LEU A 104 8.43 -3.45 -7.93
CA LEU A 104 9.78 -3.60 -7.34
C LEU A 104 9.83 -3.55 -5.81
N ALA A 105 8.89 -2.88 -5.15
CA ALA A 105 8.85 -2.69 -3.70
C ALA A 105 7.95 -3.70 -2.97
N VAL A 106 7.59 -4.80 -3.62
CA VAL A 106 7.02 -5.95 -2.90
C VAL A 106 8.16 -6.53 -2.08
N THR A 107 8.14 -6.27 -0.77
CA THR A 107 9.20 -6.76 0.12
C THR A 107 9.27 -8.29 0.00
N ARG A 108 10.47 -8.88 0.20
CA ARG A 108 10.60 -10.35 0.20
C ARG A 108 9.61 -11.00 1.18
N LEU A 109 9.34 -10.30 2.28
CA LEU A 109 8.37 -10.70 3.29
C LEU A 109 6.95 -10.65 2.74
N GLU A 110 6.53 -9.56 2.09
CA GLU A 110 5.22 -9.47 1.42
C GLU A 110 5.06 -10.57 0.36
N GLN A 111 6.08 -10.84 -0.47
CA GLN A 111 6.01 -11.94 -1.44
C GLN A 111 5.80 -13.29 -0.75
N LYS A 112 6.55 -13.58 0.32
CA LYS A 112 6.40 -14.80 1.12
C LYS A 112 5.00 -14.91 1.73
N VAL A 113 4.51 -13.84 2.36
CA VAL A 113 3.19 -13.80 3.00
C VAL A 113 2.07 -14.04 1.99
N PHE A 114 2.08 -13.33 0.87
CA PHE A 114 1.02 -13.46 -0.14
C PHE A 114 1.08 -14.76 -0.95
N ALA A 115 2.25 -15.39 -1.06
CA ALA A 115 2.39 -16.73 -1.65
C ALA A 115 1.98 -17.87 -0.69
N SER A 116 2.00 -17.61 0.62
CA SER A 116 1.71 -18.60 1.65
C SER A 116 0.23 -19.00 1.70
N ASP A 117 -0.06 -20.04 2.48
CA ASP A 117 -1.42 -20.50 2.73
C ASP A 117 -2.25 -19.50 3.56
N LEU A 118 -1.61 -18.52 4.20
CA LEU A 118 -2.28 -17.45 4.96
C LEU A 118 -3.28 -16.67 4.10
N CYS A 119 -3.08 -16.60 2.78
CA CYS A 119 -3.95 -15.87 1.85
C CYS A 119 -4.95 -16.77 1.10
N LYS A 120 -4.87 -18.11 1.25
CA LYS A 120 -5.60 -19.06 0.38
C LYS A 120 -6.79 -19.72 1.05
N ARG A 121 -6.67 -20.00 2.35
CA ARG A 121 -7.69 -20.73 3.12
C ARG A 121 -7.69 -20.29 4.58
N THR A 122 -8.76 -20.61 5.28
CA THR A 122 -8.84 -20.43 6.73
C THR A 122 -7.97 -21.47 7.42
N LEU A 123 -7.14 -21.01 8.36
CA LEU A 123 -6.20 -21.84 9.11
C LEU A 123 -6.53 -21.78 10.60
N SER A 124 -6.11 -22.79 11.35
CA SER A 124 -6.17 -22.76 12.82
C SER A 124 -5.11 -21.81 13.39
N ALA A 125 -5.33 -21.26 14.59
CA ALA A 125 -4.40 -20.32 15.23
C ALA A 125 -2.97 -20.90 15.37
N SER A 126 -2.84 -22.20 15.63
CA SER A 126 -1.55 -22.89 15.70
C SER A 126 -0.84 -22.97 14.35
N GLU A 127 -1.56 -23.23 13.26
CA GLU A 127 -1.00 -23.24 11.91
C GLU A 127 -0.57 -21.84 11.47
N VAL A 128 -1.37 -20.82 11.81
CA VAL A 128 -1.03 -19.41 11.54
C VAL A 128 0.25 -19.03 12.29
N GLN A 129 0.38 -19.37 13.58
CA GLN A 129 1.61 -19.10 14.33
C GLN A 129 2.84 -19.76 13.71
N ALA A 130 2.74 -21.02 13.29
CA ALA A 130 3.84 -21.75 12.66
C ALA A 130 4.27 -21.09 11.34
N LEU A 131 3.32 -20.74 10.47
CA LEU A 131 3.59 -20.08 9.20
C LEU A 131 4.17 -18.68 9.38
N VAL A 132 3.65 -17.89 10.34
CA VAL A 132 4.18 -16.56 10.63
C VAL A 132 5.61 -16.65 11.15
N ALA A 133 5.92 -17.61 12.03
CA ALA A 133 7.27 -17.82 12.52
C ALA A 133 8.24 -18.25 11.40
N GLU A 134 7.80 -19.09 10.45
CA GLU A 134 8.59 -19.48 9.27
C GLU A 134 8.87 -18.30 8.33
N ILE A 135 7.90 -17.38 8.19
CA ILE A 135 8.02 -16.22 7.31
C ILE A 135 8.89 -15.12 7.94
N GLU A 136 8.81 -14.95 9.26
CA GLU A 136 9.59 -13.97 10.03
C GLU A 136 11.04 -14.42 10.30
N ALA A 137 11.35 -15.72 10.13
CA ALA A 137 12.70 -16.30 10.20
C ALA A 137 13.59 -15.96 8.98
#